data_AF-A0A7J8WZX6-F1
#
_entry.id   AF-A0A7J8WZX6-F1
#
_cell.length_a   1.000
_cell.length_b   1.000
_cell.length_c   1.000
_cell.angle_alpha   90.00
_cell.angle_beta   90.00
_cell.angle_gamma   90.00
#
_symmetry.space_group_name_H-M   'P 1'
#
loop_
_entity.id
_entity.type
_entity.pdbx_description
1 polymer ?
#
loop_
_entity_poly.entity_id
_entity_poly.type
_entity_poly.pdbx_seq_one_letter_code
_entity_poly.pdbx_strand_id
1 'polypeptide(L)'
;MPVRFCSPRFLVFIFLISAIPIAYIISEERAVPTTHVFHYHSAGFFRECAKWDDQGRRFLVSFLEGGVGEIRVPDDYAPGPGDVVLKEVTVVKDFDLAGNSSLGIAIDRLRNRLLVVVADLLGNRYSGLAAYDLSSWKRLFLTRLSGPSDEKSFADDVAIDAGGNAYVTDAKASKIWKVGADGEFLSIIRNPLFTPKQWYKTLVALNGIVYHPDGYLIVIHTFSGNLFKIDLAKGYEVKLIEVVGGSLVFGDGLDLISPTKLVVAGNPSGRLVESSDGWETASVVGKFKGPIHRLSTAATVKDGKVYLNHLVGMGYPKKTHALVEAVF
;
A
#
# COMPACT_ATOMS: atom_id res chain seq x y z
N MET A 1 -45.45 -10.40 -8.97
CA MET A 1 -45.77 -10.38 -7.51
C MET A 1 -44.80 -9.43 -6.83
N PRO A 2 -45.24 -8.45 -6.04
CA PRO A 2 -44.34 -7.56 -5.32
C PRO A 2 -43.67 -8.34 -4.19
N VAL A 3 -42.33 -8.35 -4.16
CA VAL A 3 -41.57 -8.89 -3.04
C VAL A 3 -41.88 -8.03 -1.81
N ARG A 4 -42.63 -8.56 -0.83
CA ARG A 4 -42.91 -7.85 0.43
C ARG A 4 -41.66 -7.88 1.31
N PHE A 5 -40.84 -6.84 1.22
CA PHE A 5 -39.61 -6.62 1.99
C PHE A 5 -39.78 -6.45 3.52
N CYS A 6 -40.98 -6.66 4.07
CA CYS A 6 -41.28 -6.40 5.50
C CYS A 6 -42.08 -7.55 6.16
N SER A 7 -41.79 -8.82 5.86
CA SER A 7 -42.34 -9.94 6.64
C SER A 7 -41.39 -10.33 7.79
N PRO A 8 -41.89 -10.79 8.95
CA PRO A 8 -41.04 -11.25 10.05
C PRO A 8 -40.04 -12.34 9.63
N ARG A 9 -40.42 -13.22 8.70
CA ARG A 9 -39.53 -14.25 8.13
C ARG A 9 -38.41 -13.65 7.29
N PHE A 10 -38.68 -12.59 6.53
CA PHE A 10 -37.67 -11.87 5.75
C PHE A 10 -36.72 -11.06 6.64
N LEU A 11 -37.22 -10.44 7.70
CA LEU A 11 -36.40 -9.74 8.68
C LEU A 11 -35.49 -10.69 9.47
N VAL A 12 -36.00 -11.85 9.88
CA VAL A 12 -35.19 -12.91 10.52
C VAL A 12 -34.15 -13.46 9.54
N PHE A 13 -34.51 -13.63 8.27
CA PHE A 13 -33.56 -14.07 7.24
C PHE A 13 -32.44 -13.04 7.01
N ILE A 14 -32.75 -11.75 6.90
CA ILE A 14 -31.75 -10.67 6.82
C ILE A 14 -30.88 -10.65 8.08
N PHE A 15 -31.49 -10.77 9.26
CA PHE A 15 -30.78 -10.79 10.53
C PHE A 15 -29.81 -11.97 10.63
N LEU A 16 -30.22 -13.18 10.22
CA LEU A 16 -29.34 -14.35 10.24
C LEU A 16 -28.20 -14.23 9.21
N ILE A 17 -28.49 -13.70 8.02
CA ILE A 17 -27.48 -13.47 6.97
C ILE A 17 -26.46 -12.41 7.39
N SER A 18 -26.86 -11.38 8.13
CA SER A 18 -25.93 -10.36 8.62
C SER A 18 -25.21 -10.77 9.91
N ALA A 19 -25.87 -11.53 10.79
CA ALA A 19 -25.30 -11.92 12.07
C ALA A 19 -24.14 -12.91 11.94
N ILE A 20 -24.16 -13.83 10.97
CA ILE A 20 -23.10 -14.84 10.81
C ILE A 20 -21.76 -14.19 10.42
N PRO A 21 -21.67 -13.36 9.36
CA PRO A 21 -20.42 -12.66 9.02
C PRO A 21 -19.93 -11.74 10.14
N ILE A 22 -20.84 -11.05 10.84
CA ILE A 22 -20.48 -10.18 11.97
C ILE A 22 -19.91 -11.02 13.13
N ALA A 23 -20.55 -12.12 13.49
CA ALA A 23 -20.07 -13.02 14.53
C ALA A 23 -18.70 -13.64 14.17
N TYR A 24 -18.51 -13.99 12.90
CA TYR A 24 -17.22 -14.46 12.39
C TYR A 24 -16.13 -13.38 12.54
N ILE A 25 -16.39 -12.14 12.09
CA ILE A 25 -15.45 -11.02 12.27
C ILE A 25 -15.14 -10.79 13.75
N ILE A 26 -16.15 -10.78 14.62
CA ILE A 26 -15.95 -10.62 16.08
C ILE A 26 -15.09 -11.75 16.63
N SER A 27 -15.27 -12.98 16.16
CA SER A 27 -14.46 -14.12 16.58
C SER A 27 -13.01 -13.97 16.16
N GLU A 28 -12.75 -13.60 14.90
CA GLU A 28 -11.40 -13.36 14.37
C GLU A 28 -10.71 -12.19 15.10
N GLU A 29 -11.44 -11.11 15.36
CA GLU A 29 -10.92 -9.92 16.06
C GLU A 29 -10.59 -10.17 17.54
N ARG A 30 -11.16 -11.22 18.14
CA ARG A 30 -10.90 -11.63 19.53
C ARG A 30 -9.90 -12.78 19.63
N ALA A 31 -9.53 -13.38 18.51
CA ALA A 31 -8.56 -14.47 18.49
C ALA A 31 -7.19 -13.96 18.90
N VAL A 32 -6.43 -14.80 19.59
CA VAL A 32 -5.02 -14.49 19.91
C VAL A 32 -4.23 -14.57 18.59
N PRO A 33 -3.53 -13.50 18.18
CA PRO A 33 -2.72 -13.53 16.98
C PRO A 33 -1.65 -14.61 17.03
N THR A 34 -1.41 -15.29 15.91
CA THR A 34 -0.38 -16.33 15.78
C THR A 34 1.02 -15.76 15.54
N THR A 35 1.09 -14.50 15.11
CA THR A 35 2.32 -13.74 14.90
C THR A 35 2.21 -12.41 15.64
N HIS A 36 3.31 -11.67 15.73
CA HIS A 36 3.32 -10.39 16.41
C HIS A 36 2.44 -9.35 15.68
N VAL A 37 1.73 -8.50 16.43
CA VAL A 37 0.88 -7.46 15.87
C VAL A 37 1.05 -6.15 16.63
N PHE A 38 1.45 -5.09 15.93
CA PHE A 38 1.33 -3.75 16.48
C PHE A 38 -0.11 -3.26 16.32
N HIS A 39 -0.86 -3.28 17.42
CA HIS A 39 -2.16 -2.63 17.50
C HIS A 39 -2.00 -1.15 17.79
N TYR A 40 -2.79 -0.32 17.12
CA TYR A 40 -2.82 1.11 17.38
C TYR A 40 -4.21 1.71 17.22
N HIS A 41 -4.48 2.73 18.02
CA HIS A 41 -5.70 3.52 17.91
C HIS A 41 -5.54 4.64 16.89
N SER A 42 -6.56 4.81 16.07
CA SER A 42 -6.65 5.86 15.07
C SER A 42 -8.00 6.59 15.13
N ALA A 43 -8.03 7.82 14.64
CA ALA A 43 -9.26 8.58 14.45
C ALA A 43 -10.10 8.06 13.27
N GLY A 44 -9.45 7.53 12.22
CA GLY A 44 -10.05 7.12 10.96
C GLY A 44 -10.20 5.61 10.81
N PHE A 45 -10.99 5.19 9.81
CA PHE A 45 -11.22 3.77 9.50
C PHE A 45 -10.26 3.20 8.47
N PHE A 46 -9.55 4.04 7.71
CA PHE A 46 -8.85 3.60 6.51
C PHE A 46 -7.40 4.08 6.48
N ARG A 47 -6.46 3.14 6.53
CA ARG A 47 -5.01 3.40 6.49
C ARG A 47 -4.41 2.66 5.32
N GLU A 48 -3.92 3.37 4.33
CA GLU A 48 -3.55 2.75 3.06
C GLU A 48 -2.16 2.13 3.15
N CYS A 49 -1.13 2.93 3.48
CA CYS A 49 0.24 2.50 3.49
C CYS A 49 0.84 2.66 4.87
N ALA A 50 1.82 1.83 5.22
CA ALA A 50 2.68 2.05 6.36
C ALA A 50 4.14 1.77 5.99
N LYS A 51 5.06 2.61 6.48
CA LYS A 51 6.52 2.40 6.35
C LYS A 51 7.21 2.59 7.69
N TRP A 52 8.15 1.70 8.00
CA TRP A 52 8.98 1.77 9.18
C TRP A 52 10.05 2.87 9.02
N ASP A 53 10.03 3.83 9.92
CA ASP A 53 11.06 4.83 10.10
C ASP A 53 12.01 4.40 11.22
N ASP A 54 13.11 3.73 10.86
CA ASP A 54 14.12 3.19 11.80
C ASP A 54 14.77 4.28 12.69
N GLN A 55 15.22 5.39 12.11
CA GLN A 55 15.83 6.49 12.86
C GLN A 55 14.84 7.16 13.83
N GLY A 56 13.59 7.33 13.42
CA GLY A 56 12.54 7.89 14.26
C GLY A 56 11.86 6.87 15.20
N ARG A 57 12.23 5.58 15.10
CA ARG A 57 11.57 4.45 15.76
C ARG A 57 10.03 4.53 15.70
N ARG A 58 9.50 4.73 14.51
CA ARG A 58 8.06 4.94 14.30
C ARG A 58 7.58 4.32 13.01
N PHE A 59 6.32 3.90 12.95
CA PHE A 59 5.66 3.70 11.67
C PHE A 59 5.09 5.03 11.19
N LEU A 60 5.27 5.31 9.91
CA LEU A 60 4.56 6.38 9.21
C LEU A 60 3.40 5.74 8.47
N VAL A 61 2.21 6.33 8.56
CA VAL A 61 0.99 5.73 8.00
C VAL A 61 0.20 6.77 7.23
N SER A 62 -0.22 6.44 6.02
CA SER A 62 -1.03 7.31 5.16
C SER A 62 -2.53 7.10 5.36
N PHE A 63 -3.29 8.17 5.19
CA PHE A 63 -4.72 8.19 5.45
C PHE A 63 -5.50 8.22 4.13
N LEU A 64 -6.48 7.31 3.97
CA LEU A 64 -7.37 7.38 2.80
C LEU A 64 -8.19 8.68 2.81
N GLU A 65 -8.44 9.27 3.98
CA GLU A 65 -9.03 10.60 4.15
C GLU A 65 -8.03 11.78 4.00
N GLY A 66 -6.80 11.50 3.56
CA GLY A 66 -5.73 12.46 3.32
C GLY A 66 -4.88 12.77 4.56
N GLY A 67 -3.58 12.95 4.37
CA GLY A 67 -2.61 13.23 5.42
C GLY A 67 -1.79 12.01 5.84
N VAL A 68 -0.90 12.23 6.81
CA VAL A 68 0.02 11.22 7.35
C VAL A 68 0.04 11.28 8.87
N GLY A 69 0.11 10.12 9.50
CA GLY A 69 0.32 9.95 10.92
C GLY A 69 1.63 9.23 11.23
N GLU A 70 2.08 9.38 12.47
CA GLU A 70 3.17 8.60 13.04
C GLU A 70 2.67 7.74 14.21
N ILE A 71 3.26 6.56 14.35
CA ILE A 71 3.04 5.62 15.46
C ILE A 71 4.40 5.32 16.05
N ARG A 72 4.74 5.97 17.17
CA ARG A 72 6.00 5.73 17.87
C ARG A 72 5.99 4.38 18.57
N VAL A 73 7.08 3.63 18.43
CA VAL A 73 7.30 2.35 19.12
C VAL A 73 8.30 2.57 20.25
N PRO A 74 7.87 2.50 21.54
CA PRO A 74 8.74 2.69 22.70
C PRO A 74 9.95 1.77 22.72
N ASP A 75 11.00 2.18 23.43
CA ASP A 75 12.24 1.40 23.58
C ASP A 75 12.01 0.06 24.30
N ASP A 76 11.14 0.07 25.30
CA ASP A 76 10.74 -1.04 26.14
C ASP A 76 9.54 -1.83 25.60
N TYR A 77 9.17 -1.60 24.33
CA TYR A 77 8.07 -2.33 23.71
C TYR A 77 8.41 -3.83 23.61
N ALA A 78 7.73 -4.63 24.43
CA ALA A 78 7.88 -6.08 24.49
C ALA A 78 6.63 -6.76 23.90
N PRO A 79 6.78 -7.61 22.87
CA PRO A 79 5.67 -8.42 22.35
C PRO A 79 5.13 -9.37 23.43
N GLY A 80 3.83 -9.38 23.69
CA GLY A 80 3.24 -10.32 24.65
C GLY A 80 1.74 -10.17 24.92
N PRO A 81 1.16 -11.07 25.75
CA PRO A 81 -0.25 -11.01 26.13
C PRO A 81 -0.53 -9.70 26.89
N GLY A 82 -1.21 -8.76 26.21
CA GLY A 82 -1.47 -7.42 26.75
C GLY A 82 -0.67 -6.29 26.09
N ASP A 83 -0.15 -6.50 24.88
CA ASP A 83 0.52 -5.48 24.06
C ASP A 83 -0.09 -4.09 24.22
N VAL A 84 0.76 -3.11 24.51
CA VAL A 84 0.34 -1.71 24.61
C VAL A 84 -0.23 -1.29 23.26
N VAL A 85 -1.52 -0.98 23.24
CA VAL A 85 -2.16 -0.41 22.05
C VAL A 85 -1.56 0.98 21.83
N LEU A 86 -0.79 1.10 20.76
CA LEU A 86 -0.10 2.33 20.39
C LEU A 86 -1.11 3.40 19.97
N LYS A 87 -0.61 4.62 19.78
CA LYS A 87 -1.44 5.76 19.36
C LYS A 87 -0.88 6.36 18.08
N GLU A 88 -1.75 6.51 17.09
CA GLU A 88 -1.47 7.32 15.91
C GLU A 88 -1.57 8.81 16.25
N VAL A 89 -0.59 9.59 15.81
CA VAL A 89 -0.57 11.05 15.89
C VAL A 89 -0.45 11.62 14.49
N THR A 90 -1.41 12.43 14.06
CA THR A 90 -1.35 13.12 12.76
C THR A 90 -0.19 14.11 12.75
N VAL A 91 0.66 14.01 11.73
CA VAL A 91 1.83 14.89 11.53
C VAL A 91 1.72 15.75 10.28
N VAL A 92 0.99 15.29 9.26
CA VAL A 92 0.72 16.05 8.03
C VAL A 92 -0.78 16.07 7.76
N LYS A 93 -1.33 17.27 7.58
CA LYS A 93 -2.72 17.48 7.14
C LYS A 93 -2.84 18.84 6.45
N ASP A 94 -2.51 18.85 5.17
CA ASP A 94 -2.55 20.06 4.35
C ASP A 94 -3.98 20.43 3.96
N PHE A 95 -4.37 21.68 4.20
CA PHE A 95 -5.73 22.16 3.92
C PHE A 95 -6.04 22.22 2.42
N ASP A 96 -5.07 22.60 1.60
CA ASP A 96 -5.20 22.66 0.14
C ASP A 96 -5.37 21.27 -0.51
N LEU A 97 -5.00 20.20 0.20
CA LEU A 97 -5.21 18.81 -0.18
C LEU A 97 -6.49 18.20 0.41
N ALA A 98 -7.34 18.98 1.08
CA ALA A 98 -8.60 18.48 1.62
C ALA A 98 -9.46 17.84 0.50
N GLY A 99 -9.85 16.58 0.71
CA GLY A 99 -10.61 15.78 -0.26
C GLY A 99 -9.75 14.90 -1.17
N ASN A 100 -8.43 15.08 -1.19
CA ASN A 100 -7.52 14.07 -1.73
C ASN A 100 -7.23 12.98 -0.69
N SER A 101 -6.92 11.78 -1.18
CA SER A 101 -6.42 10.67 -0.36
C SER A 101 -4.89 10.68 -0.32
N SER A 102 -4.30 10.15 0.75
CA SER A 102 -2.88 9.84 0.82
C SER A 102 -2.72 8.33 0.75
N LEU A 103 -2.03 7.82 -0.28
CA LEU A 103 -1.88 6.38 -0.53
C LEU A 103 -0.45 5.94 -0.26
N GLY A 104 0.27 5.43 -1.24
CA GLY A 104 1.66 5.01 -1.12
C GLY A 104 2.57 6.10 -0.55
N ILE A 105 3.50 5.67 0.30
CA ILE A 105 4.53 6.52 0.88
C ILE A 105 5.91 5.86 0.75
N ALA A 106 6.94 6.67 0.60
CA ALA A 106 8.33 6.21 0.57
C ALA A 106 9.24 7.16 1.33
N ILE A 107 10.18 6.60 2.08
CA ILE A 107 11.14 7.36 2.88
C ILE A 107 12.44 7.49 2.07
N ASP A 108 12.81 8.71 1.70
CA ASP A 108 14.12 9.02 1.13
C ASP A 108 15.07 9.47 2.25
N ARG A 109 15.83 8.49 2.76
CA ARG A 109 16.77 8.71 3.86
C ARG A 109 17.89 9.66 3.53
N LEU A 110 18.46 9.52 2.33
CA LEU A 110 19.60 10.34 1.92
C LEU A 110 19.24 11.83 1.85
N ARG A 111 17.97 12.15 1.61
CA ARG A 111 17.45 13.53 1.53
C ARG A 111 16.54 13.93 2.69
N ASN A 112 16.47 13.12 3.75
CA ASN A 112 15.66 13.36 4.95
C ASN A 112 14.20 13.76 4.65
N ARG A 113 13.52 13.02 3.77
CA ARG A 113 12.16 13.38 3.35
C ARG A 113 11.24 12.18 3.22
N LEU A 114 9.95 12.44 3.41
CA LEU A 114 8.86 11.52 3.11
C LEU A 114 8.21 11.93 1.80
N LEU A 115 8.07 11.01 0.86
CA LEU A 115 7.25 11.17 -0.33
C LEU A 115 5.87 10.56 -0.06
N VAL A 116 4.82 11.28 -0.46
CA VAL A 116 3.43 10.91 -0.25
C VAL A 116 2.65 11.06 -1.54
N VAL A 117 2.08 9.96 -2.02
CA VAL A 117 1.19 9.98 -3.17
C VAL A 117 -0.14 10.62 -2.78
N VAL A 118 -0.55 11.62 -3.56
CA VAL A 118 -1.82 12.34 -3.42
C VAL A 118 -2.76 11.81 -4.48
N ALA A 119 -3.80 11.10 -4.09
CA ALA A 119 -4.73 10.46 -5.01
C ALA A 119 -6.07 11.20 -5.11
N ASP A 120 -6.71 11.07 -6.28
CA ASP A 120 -8.03 11.61 -6.56
C ASP A 120 -9.09 10.51 -6.54
N LEU A 121 -9.47 10.08 -5.32
CA LEU A 121 -10.40 8.98 -5.12
C LEU A 121 -11.81 9.28 -5.63
N LEU A 122 -12.26 10.53 -5.57
CA LEU A 122 -13.59 10.94 -6.03
C LEU A 122 -13.60 11.36 -7.50
N GLY A 123 -12.44 11.50 -8.15
CA GLY A 123 -12.30 11.86 -9.56
C GLY A 123 -12.66 13.32 -9.87
N ASN A 124 -12.60 14.20 -8.88
CA ASN A 124 -12.97 15.62 -8.99
C ASN A 124 -11.83 16.57 -8.61
N ARG A 125 -10.62 16.05 -8.43
CA ARG A 125 -9.41 16.79 -8.06
C ARG A 125 -8.26 16.48 -9.03
N TYR A 126 -7.12 16.03 -8.50
CA TYR A 126 -5.92 15.71 -9.26
C TYR A 126 -5.11 14.65 -8.53
N SER A 127 -4.37 13.84 -9.30
CA SER A 127 -3.29 13.02 -8.75
C SER A 127 -2.01 13.86 -8.62
N GLY A 128 -1.23 13.61 -7.59
CA GLY A 128 -0.04 14.37 -7.26
C GLY A 128 0.99 13.59 -6.45
N LEU A 129 2.16 14.18 -6.27
CA LEU A 129 3.19 13.71 -5.37
C LEU A 129 3.64 14.88 -4.48
N ALA A 130 3.52 14.71 -3.17
CA ALA A 130 4.05 15.66 -2.21
C ALA A 130 5.32 15.09 -1.56
N ALA A 131 6.26 15.97 -1.21
CA ALA A 131 7.38 15.61 -0.34
C ALA A 131 7.40 16.50 0.90
N TYR A 132 7.75 15.92 2.04
CA TYR A 132 7.84 16.60 3.32
C TYR A 132 9.18 16.33 3.96
N ASP A 133 9.79 17.35 4.57
CA ASP A 133 10.96 17.15 5.42
C ASP A 133 10.57 16.25 6.60
N LEU A 134 11.35 15.19 6.82
CA LEU A 134 10.98 14.12 7.74
C LEU A 134 11.09 14.51 9.23
N SER A 135 11.85 15.58 9.50
CA SER A 135 12.08 16.09 10.85
C SER A 135 11.05 17.13 11.25
N SER A 136 10.71 18.05 10.35
CA SER A 136 9.85 19.21 10.60
C SER A 136 8.44 19.08 10.03
N TRP A 137 8.20 18.10 9.16
CA TRP A 137 6.96 17.93 8.39
C TRP A 137 6.62 19.09 7.46
N LYS A 138 7.59 19.98 7.20
CA LYS A 138 7.41 21.06 6.22
C LYS A 138 7.34 20.47 4.82
N ARG A 139 6.30 20.83 4.05
CA ARG A 139 6.19 20.47 2.64
C ARG A 139 7.34 21.08 1.84
N LEU A 140 8.11 20.23 1.17
CA LEU A 140 9.23 20.58 0.29
C LEU A 140 8.72 20.91 -1.11
N PHE A 141 7.84 20.08 -1.65
CA PHE A 141 7.17 20.31 -2.93
C PHE A 141 5.81 19.61 -3.00
N LEU A 142 5.04 19.99 -4.00
CA LEU A 142 3.84 19.30 -4.45
C LEU A 142 3.81 19.35 -5.99
N THR A 143 3.97 18.19 -6.61
CA THR A 143 3.96 18.01 -8.05
C THR A 143 2.60 17.48 -8.48
N ARG A 144 1.92 18.20 -9.37
CA ARG A 144 0.67 17.71 -9.98
C ARG A 144 1.00 16.74 -11.11
N LEU A 145 0.41 15.54 -11.07
CA LEU A 145 0.66 14.45 -12.03
C LEU A 145 -0.45 14.30 -13.08
N SER A 146 -1.67 14.73 -12.73
CA SER A 146 -2.84 14.73 -13.61
C SER A 146 -3.87 15.79 -13.19
N GLY A 147 -4.96 15.92 -13.92
CA GLY A 147 -6.08 16.79 -13.59
C GLY A 147 -7.38 16.36 -14.28
N PRO A 148 -8.50 17.06 -14.01
CA PRO A 148 -9.81 16.69 -14.55
C PRO A 148 -9.90 16.73 -16.08
N SER A 149 -9.03 17.50 -16.73
CA SER A 149 -8.96 17.63 -18.18
C SER A 149 -7.99 16.64 -18.85
N ASP A 150 -7.22 15.89 -18.07
CA ASP A 150 -6.30 14.88 -18.58
C ASP A 150 -7.01 13.53 -18.76
N GLU A 151 -6.28 12.52 -19.26
CA GLU A 151 -6.79 11.16 -19.22
C GLU A 151 -7.07 10.71 -17.77
N LYS A 152 -8.08 9.85 -17.61
CA LYS A 152 -8.43 9.30 -16.29
C LYS A 152 -7.26 8.57 -15.67
N SER A 153 -6.76 9.12 -14.57
CA SER A 153 -5.54 8.71 -13.89
C SER A 153 -5.82 8.55 -12.40
N PHE A 154 -5.09 7.66 -11.73
CA PHE A 154 -5.17 7.45 -10.28
C PHE A 154 -3.78 7.10 -9.76
N ALA A 155 -3.08 8.09 -9.20
CA ALA A 155 -1.78 7.82 -8.57
C ALA A 155 -1.95 6.99 -7.30
N ASP A 156 -1.07 6.01 -7.14
CA ASP A 156 -1.23 4.98 -6.11
C ASP A 156 0.01 4.82 -5.24
N ASP A 157 1.09 4.24 -5.78
CA ASP A 157 2.29 3.90 -5.01
C ASP A 157 3.55 4.58 -5.56
N VAL A 158 4.61 4.68 -4.75
CA VAL A 158 5.83 5.42 -5.10
C VAL A 158 7.12 4.70 -4.72
N ALA A 159 8.07 4.65 -5.65
CA ALA A 159 9.45 4.22 -5.41
C ALA A 159 10.44 5.37 -5.67
N ILE A 160 11.62 5.26 -5.08
CA ILE A 160 12.67 6.29 -5.15
C ILE A 160 13.96 5.65 -5.62
N ASP A 161 14.56 6.17 -6.69
CA ASP A 161 15.88 5.72 -7.15
C ASP A 161 17.02 6.29 -6.30
N ALA A 162 18.25 5.82 -6.53
CA ALA A 162 19.44 6.35 -5.85
C ALA A 162 19.66 7.86 -6.07
N GLY A 163 19.21 8.39 -7.21
CA GLY A 163 19.25 9.81 -7.56
C GLY A 163 18.19 10.66 -6.86
N GLY A 164 17.26 10.04 -6.13
CA GLY A 164 16.13 10.71 -5.48
C GLY A 164 14.97 11.03 -6.42
N ASN A 165 14.98 10.50 -7.65
CA ASN A 165 13.83 10.61 -8.52
C ASN A 165 12.74 9.66 -8.03
N ALA A 166 11.51 10.13 -8.04
CA ALA A 166 10.34 9.37 -7.67
C ALA A 166 9.67 8.77 -8.91
N TYR A 167 9.18 7.54 -8.76
CA TYR A 167 8.42 6.81 -9.76
C TYR A 167 7.07 6.47 -9.17
N VAL A 168 6.00 7.07 -9.71
CA VAL A 168 4.64 6.96 -9.17
C VAL A 168 3.79 6.16 -10.12
N THR A 169 3.13 5.11 -9.63
CA THR A 169 2.25 4.26 -10.45
C THR A 169 0.88 4.90 -10.66
N ASP A 170 0.31 4.64 -11.84
CA ASP A 170 -1.08 4.99 -12.16
C ASP A 170 -1.94 3.73 -12.23
N ALA A 171 -2.76 3.50 -11.21
CA ALA A 171 -3.65 2.35 -11.13
C ALA A 171 -4.87 2.45 -12.05
N LYS A 172 -5.04 3.54 -12.80
CA LYS A 172 -6.11 3.71 -13.78
C LYS A 172 -5.62 3.74 -15.22
N ALA A 173 -4.62 4.57 -15.53
CA ALA A 173 -4.11 4.73 -16.89
C ALA A 173 -2.96 3.76 -17.22
N SER A 174 -2.53 2.93 -16.26
CA SER A 174 -1.49 1.91 -16.45
C SER A 174 -0.18 2.48 -17.01
N LYS A 175 0.33 3.51 -16.34
CA LYS A 175 1.57 4.23 -16.67
C LYS A 175 2.32 4.53 -15.37
N ILE A 176 3.54 5.05 -15.50
CA ILE A 176 4.34 5.50 -14.37
C ILE A 176 4.79 6.93 -14.64
N TRP A 177 4.59 7.82 -13.68
CA TRP A 177 5.17 9.16 -13.72
C TRP A 177 6.55 9.17 -13.08
N LYS A 178 7.47 9.93 -13.67
CA LYS A 178 8.78 10.21 -13.07
C LYS A 178 8.83 11.66 -12.62
N VAL A 179 9.17 11.88 -11.35
CA VAL A 179 9.36 13.19 -10.74
C VAL A 179 10.81 13.31 -10.26
N GLY A 180 11.45 14.44 -10.52
CA GLY A 180 12.81 14.75 -10.11
C GLY A 180 12.94 14.88 -8.60
N ALA A 181 14.18 14.82 -8.11
CA ALA A 181 14.48 14.95 -6.69
C ALA A 181 14.08 16.32 -6.10
N ASP A 182 13.88 17.35 -6.92
CA ASP A 182 13.40 18.67 -6.54
C ASP A 182 11.88 18.87 -6.72
N GLY A 183 11.18 17.86 -7.21
CA GLY A 183 9.74 17.92 -7.50
C GLY A 183 9.41 18.28 -8.95
N GLU A 184 10.40 18.40 -9.85
CA GLU A 184 10.13 18.63 -11.27
C GLU A 184 9.42 17.42 -11.91
N PHE A 185 8.36 17.65 -12.68
CA PHE A 185 7.76 16.59 -13.49
C PHE A 185 8.65 16.29 -14.70
N LEU A 186 9.23 15.09 -14.79
CA LEU A 186 10.22 14.78 -15.82
C LEU A 186 9.64 14.05 -17.02
N SER A 187 8.91 12.96 -16.80
CA SER A 187 8.46 12.10 -17.90
C SER A 187 7.35 11.12 -17.49
N ILE A 188 6.75 10.48 -18.49
CA ILE A 188 5.81 9.36 -18.31
C ILE A 188 6.41 8.13 -18.98
N ILE A 189 6.45 7.02 -18.25
CA ILE A 189 6.82 5.69 -18.77
C ILE A 189 5.53 4.96 -19.12
N ARG A 190 5.44 4.51 -20.38
CA ARG A 190 4.34 3.67 -20.88
C ARG A 190 4.90 2.44 -21.55
N ASN A 191 4.19 1.34 -21.43
CA ASN A 191 4.50 0.14 -22.18
C ASN A 191 3.22 -0.66 -22.44
N PRO A 192 3.04 -1.25 -23.64
CA PRO A 192 1.89 -2.10 -23.93
C PRO A 192 1.72 -3.28 -22.96
N LEU A 193 2.81 -3.78 -22.36
CA LEU A 193 2.77 -4.86 -21.38
C LEU A 193 2.01 -4.48 -20.10
N PHE A 194 1.90 -3.19 -19.77
CA PHE A 194 1.13 -2.72 -18.62
C PHE A 194 -0.38 -2.88 -18.80
N THR A 195 -0.88 -3.13 -20.02
CA THR A 195 -2.31 -3.24 -20.27
C THR A 195 -2.67 -4.65 -20.73
N PRO A 196 -3.24 -5.49 -19.85
CA PRO A 196 -3.73 -6.81 -20.23
C PRO A 196 -4.79 -6.71 -21.33
N LYS A 197 -4.82 -7.70 -22.23
CA LYS A 197 -5.83 -7.74 -23.31
C LYS A 197 -7.26 -7.87 -22.79
N GLN A 198 -7.45 -8.43 -21.60
CA GLN A 198 -8.78 -8.60 -21.01
C GLN A 198 -9.22 -7.33 -20.28
N TRP A 199 -10.28 -6.70 -20.78
CA TRP A 199 -10.78 -5.41 -20.26
C TRP A 199 -11.12 -5.43 -18.77
N TYR A 200 -11.63 -6.54 -18.22
CA TYR A 200 -11.99 -6.60 -16.79
C TYR A 200 -10.76 -6.52 -15.87
N LYS A 201 -9.57 -6.83 -16.39
CA LYS A 201 -8.32 -6.68 -15.64
C LYS A 201 -7.82 -5.24 -15.59
N THR A 202 -8.45 -4.27 -16.26
CA THR A 202 -8.01 -2.86 -16.25
C THR A 202 -8.80 -1.99 -15.25
N LEU A 203 -9.58 -2.63 -14.38
CA LEU A 203 -10.32 -1.92 -13.33
C LEU A 203 -9.35 -1.28 -12.30
N VAL A 204 -8.27 -1.98 -11.96
CA VAL A 204 -7.10 -1.56 -11.14
C VAL A 204 -5.86 -2.15 -11.81
N ALA A 205 -4.98 -1.25 -12.26
CA ALA A 205 -3.87 -1.54 -13.15
C ALA A 205 -2.53 -1.69 -12.39
N LEU A 206 -1.52 -0.87 -12.72
CA LEU A 206 -0.26 -0.82 -11.99
C LEU A 206 -0.48 -0.26 -10.58
N ASN A 207 0.12 -0.89 -9.58
CA ASN A 207 -0.12 -0.54 -8.18
C ASN A 207 1.23 -0.48 -7.46
N GLY A 208 1.61 -1.51 -6.70
CA GLY A 208 2.86 -1.47 -5.94
C GLY A 208 4.11 -1.38 -6.81
N ILE A 209 5.08 -0.61 -6.34
CA ILE A 209 6.35 -0.35 -7.02
C ILE A 209 7.51 -0.30 -6.04
N VAL A 210 8.64 -0.89 -6.42
CA VAL A 210 9.91 -0.78 -5.67
C VAL A 210 11.07 -0.48 -6.61
N TYR A 211 12.08 0.20 -6.08
CA TYR A 211 13.37 0.37 -6.75
C TYR A 211 14.34 -0.70 -6.26
N HIS A 212 14.93 -1.43 -7.19
CA HIS A 212 15.96 -2.42 -6.91
C HIS A 212 17.35 -1.77 -6.90
N PRO A 213 18.25 -2.16 -5.98
CA PRO A 213 19.59 -1.57 -5.87
C PRO A 213 20.45 -1.67 -7.15
N ASP A 214 20.16 -2.63 -8.02
CA ASP A 214 20.83 -2.78 -9.32
C ASP A 214 20.31 -1.81 -10.41
N GLY A 215 19.46 -0.84 -10.06
CA GLY A 215 19.11 0.26 -10.96
C GLY A 215 17.87 0.06 -11.82
N TYR A 216 16.96 -0.84 -11.44
CA TYR A 216 15.69 -1.05 -12.13
C TYR A 216 14.49 -0.97 -11.17
N LEU A 217 13.29 -0.83 -11.72
CA LEU A 217 12.05 -0.90 -10.95
C LEU A 217 11.43 -2.28 -11.07
N ILE A 218 10.74 -2.71 -10.02
CA ILE A 218 9.80 -3.84 -10.07
C ILE A 218 8.41 -3.28 -9.76
N VAL A 219 7.44 -3.58 -10.63
CA VAL A 219 6.06 -3.07 -10.53
C VAL A 219 5.08 -4.21 -10.64
N ILE A 220 4.05 -4.22 -9.80
CA ILE A 220 2.95 -5.18 -9.92
C ILE A 220 1.74 -4.58 -10.61
N HIS A 221 1.04 -5.41 -11.37
CA HIS A 221 -0.30 -5.11 -11.85
C HIS A 221 -1.35 -5.93 -11.10
N THR A 222 -2.27 -5.26 -10.40
CA THR A 222 -3.18 -5.86 -9.42
C THR A 222 -4.01 -7.01 -9.97
N PHE A 223 -4.82 -6.81 -11.02
CA PHE A 223 -5.72 -7.86 -11.50
C PHE A 223 -5.09 -8.89 -12.44
N SER A 224 -3.90 -8.63 -12.99
CA SER A 224 -3.17 -9.66 -13.74
C SER A 224 -2.26 -10.49 -12.84
N GLY A 225 -1.75 -9.91 -11.75
CA GLY A 225 -0.69 -10.48 -10.92
C GLY A 225 0.67 -10.47 -11.60
N ASN A 226 0.82 -9.77 -12.73
CA ASN A 226 2.09 -9.71 -13.43
C ASN A 226 3.06 -8.79 -12.68
N LEU A 227 4.30 -9.25 -12.53
CA LEU A 227 5.43 -8.40 -12.14
C LEU A 227 6.18 -7.96 -13.40
N PHE A 228 6.54 -6.68 -13.46
CA PHE A 228 7.32 -6.11 -14.54
C PHE A 228 8.63 -5.56 -14.01
N LYS A 229 9.72 -5.88 -14.70
CA LYS A 229 11.04 -5.27 -14.50
C LYS A 229 11.21 -4.13 -15.49
N ILE A 230 11.62 -2.95 -15.00
CA ILE A 230 11.83 -1.75 -15.82
C ILE A 230 13.29 -1.30 -15.66
N ASP A 231 14.11 -1.56 -16.67
CA ASP A 231 15.54 -1.22 -16.67
C ASP A 231 15.73 0.28 -16.96
N LEU A 232 16.16 1.04 -15.95
CA LEU A 232 16.28 2.50 -16.06
C LEU A 232 17.48 2.93 -16.90
N ALA A 233 18.54 2.11 -16.96
CA ALA A 233 19.74 2.40 -17.73
C ALA A 233 19.54 2.12 -19.22
N LYS A 234 18.64 1.21 -19.58
CA LYS A 234 18.32 0.84 -20.97
C LYS A 234 17.09 1.57 -21.51
N GLY A 235 16.92 2.84 -21.15
CA GLY A 235 15.83 3.67 -21.69
C GLY A 235 14.43 3.19 -21.26
N TYR A 236 14.29 2.68 -20.04
CA TYR A 236 13.04 2.14 -19.48
C TYR A 236 12.52 0.89 -20.21
N GLU A 237 13.43 0.00 -20.64
CA GLU A 237 13.05 -1.31 -21.20
C GLU A 237 12.20 -2.08 -20.18
N VAL A 238 11.01 -2.52 -20.61
CA VAL A 238 10.06 -3.26 -19.76
C VAL A 238 10.04 -4.73 -20.15
N LYS A 239 10.23 -5.59 -19.16
CA LYS A 239 10.10 -7.04 -19.30
C LYS A 239 9.10 -7.60 -18.29
N LEU A 240 8.38 -8.65 -18.70
CA LEU A 240 7.60 -9.46 -17.77
C LEU A 240 8.57 -10.33 -16.96
N ILE A 241 8.38 -10.40 -15.65
CA ILE A 241 9.07 -11.34 -14.77
C ILE A 241 8.24 -12.63 -14.78
N GLU A 242 8.83 -13.74 -15.21
CA GLU A 242 8.13 -15.02 -15.21
C GLU A 242 8.02 -15.55 -13.78
N VAL A 243 6.81 -15.50 -13.21
CA VAL A 243 6.54 -15.93 -11.84
C VAL A 243 5.95 -17.34 -11.81
N VAL A 244 6.60 -18.26 -11.09
CA VAL A 244 6.13 -19.62 -10.84
C VAL A 244 5.77 -19.85 -9.37
N GLY A 245 5.18 -21.00 -9.03
CA GLY A 245 4.91 -21.38 -7.63
C GLY A 245 3.66 -20.74 -6.99
N GLY A 246 3.00 -19.80 -7.66
CA GLY A 246 1.76 -19.21 -7.17
C GLY A 246 1.29 -17.98 -7.95
N SER A 247 0.03 -17.60 -7.73
CA SER A 247 -0.55 -16.39 -8.31
C SER A 247 -0.30 -15.16 -7.43
N LEU A 248 0.01 -14.04 -8.07
CA LEU A 248 0.10 -12.72 -7.44
C LEU A 248 -1.11 -11.83 -7.77
N VAL A 249 -2.20 -12.40 -8.31
CA VAL A 249 -3.45 -11.65 -8.55
C VAL A 249 -3.95 -11.02 -7.25
N PHE A 250 -4.49 -9.81 -7.33
CA PHE A 250 -4.76 -8.93 -6.19
C PHE A 250 -3.50 -8.58 -5.41
N GLY A 251 -2.37 -8.46 -6.09
CA GLY A 251 -1.18 -7.81 -5.56
C GLY A 251 -1.37 -6.30 -5.46
N ASP A 252 -0.97 -5.75 -4.34
CA ASP A 252 -1.12 -4.34 -3.98
C ASP A 252 0.29 -3.75 -3.78
N GLY A 253 0.57 -3.14 -2.63
CA GLY A 253 1.90 -2.63 -2.29
C GLY A 253 3.01 -3.70 -2.27
N LEU A 254 4.21 -3.23 -2.62
CA LEU A 254 5.44 -4.03 -2.69
C LEU A 254 6.47 -3.54 -1.66
N ASP A 255 7.29 -4.45 -1.14
CA ASP A 255 8.51 -4.06 -0.43
C ASP A 255 9.64 -5.10 -0.58
N LEU A 256 10.88 -4.63 -0.67
CA LEU A 256 12.05 -5.51 -0.77
C LEU A 256 12.55 -5.85 0.63
N ILE A 257 12.70 -7.15 0.92
CA ILE A 257 13.41 -7.63 2.11
C ILE A 257 14.91 -7.64 1.84
N SER A 258 15.30 -8.01 0.63
CA SER A 258 16.68 -8.06 0.15
C SER A 258 16.67 -7.90 -1.38
N PRO A 259 17.84 -7.77 -2.04
CA PRO A 259 17.91 -7.78 -3.50
C PRO A 259 17.27 -9.02 -4.15
N THR A 260 17.20 -10.15 -3.43
CA THR A 260 16.65 -11.39 -3.97
C THR A 260 15.23 -11.69 -3.50
N LYS A 261 14.69 -10.93 -2.53
CA LYS A 261 13.40 -11.23 -1.88
C LYS A 261 12.48 -10.02 -1.84
N LEU A 262 11.26 -10.22 -2.34
CA LEU A 262 10.18 -9.23 -2.40
C LEU A 262 8.97 -9.76 -1.65
N VAL A 263 8.30 -8.87 -0.93
CA VAL A 263 6.97 -9.12 -0.39
C VAL A 263 5.95 -8.44 -1.27
N VAL A 264 4.90 -9.19 -1.60
CA VAL A 264 3.71 -8.69 -2.28
C VAL A 264 2.56 -8.70 -1.28
N ALA A 265 2.16 -7.50 -0.82
CA ALA A 265 0.93 -7.35 -0.05
C ALA A 265 -0.30 -7.58 -0.96
N GLY A 266 -1.46 -7.77 -0.35
CA GLY A 266 -2.72 -7.93 -1.08
C GLY A 266 -3.43 -9.26 -0.85
N ASN A 267 -4.72 -9.26 -1.11
CA ASN A 267 -5.67 -10.34 -0.78
C ASN A 267 -5.23 -11.69 -1.40
N PRO A 268 -5.10 -12.81 -0.64
CA PRO A 268 -5.59 -13.03 0.74
C PRO A 268 -4.81 -12.35 1.87
N SER A 269 -3.53 -12.03 1.74
CA SER A 269 -2.80 -11.20 2.72
C SER A 269 -1.38 -10.85 2.24
N GLY A 270 -0.47 -11.81 2.21
CA GLY A 270 0.93 -11.57 1.79
C GLY A 270 1.54 -12.75 1.09
N ARG A 271 2.42 -12.49 0.12
CA ARG A 271 3.19 -13.50 -0.62
C ARG A 271 4.67 -13.12 -0.61
N LEU A 272 5.53 -14.10 -0.34
CA LEU A 272 6.98 -13.96 -0.44
C LEU A 272 7.43 -14.47 -1.81
N VAL A 273 8.13 -13.61 -2.53
CA VAL A 273 8.64 -13.87 -3.89
C VAL A 273 10.16 -13.80 -3.87
N GLU A 274 10.82 -14.77 -4.47
CA GLU A 274 12.28 -14.86 -4.54
C GLU A 274 12.76 -15.01 -5.98
N SER A 275 13.87 -14.35 -6.30
CA SER A 275 14.58 -14.44 -7.58
C SER A 275 16.08 -14.62 -7.35
N SER A 276 16.72 -15.41 -8.20
CA SER A 276 18.17 -15.68 -8.18
C SER A 276 18.88 -15.31 -9.49
N ASP A 277 18.16 -14.74 -10.46
CA ASP A 277 18.65 -14.44 -11.81
C ASP A 277 18.51 -12.94 -12.16
N GLY A 278 18.54 -12.08 -11.15
CA GLY A 278 18.37 -10.64 -11.34
C GLY A 278 16.95 -10.27 -11.75
N TRP A 279 15.94 -11.01 -11.30
CA TRP A 279 14.53 -10.78 -11.60
C TRP A 279 14.18 -10.90 -13.08
N GLU A 280 14.82 -11.83 -13.81
CA GLU A 280 14.29 -12.26 -15.10
C GLU A 280 13.18 -13.31 -14.87
N THR A 281 13.35 -14.18 -13.86
CA THR A 281 12.32 -15.08 -13.34
C THR A 281 12.19 -14.95 -11.82
N ALA A 282 11.06 -15.41 -11.27
CA ALA A 282 10.84 -15.43 -9.84
C ALA A 282 9.92 -16.58 -9.42
N SER A 283 9.93 -16.91 -8.13
CA SER A 283 9.05 -17.94 -7.56
C SER A 283 8.35 -17.43 -6.31
N VAL A 284 7.07 -17.77 -6.16
CA VAL A 284 6.35 -17.59 -4.89
C VAL A 284 6.79 -18.70 -3.94
N VAL A 285 7.60 -18.35 -2.94
CA VAL A 285 8.21 -19.30 -2.00
C VAL A 285 7.50 -19.38 -0.65
N GLY A 286 6.60 -18.43 -0.36
CA GLY A 286 5.86 -18.41 0.90
C GLY A 286 4.55 -17.64 0.79
N LYS A 287 3.59 -17.96 1.66
CA LYS A 287 2.30 -17.27 1.75
C LYS A 287 1.95 -17.06 3.21
N PHE A 288 1.58 -15.84 3.53
CA PHE A 288 1.06 -15.50 4.84
C PHE A 288 -0.46 -15.34 4.76
N LYS A 289 -1.17 -15.86 5.77
CA LYS A 289 -2.62 -15.71 5.91
C LYS A 289 -2.93 -14.86 7.14
N GLY A 290 -3.01 -13.55 6.94
CA GLY A 290 -3.44 -12.58 7.94
C GLY A 290 -4.97 -12.37 8.00
N PRO A 291 -5.42 -11.31 8.70
CA PRO A 291 -6.84 -10.97 8.86
C PRO A 291 -7.45 -10.47 7.54
N ILE A 292 -8.04 -11.40 6.77
CA ILE A 292 -8.58 -11.15 5.42
C ILE A 292 -9.63 -10.03 5.42
N HIS A 293 -10.46 -9.95 6.45
CA HIS A 293 -11.52 -8.94 6.59
C HIS A 293 -10.99 -7.51 6.75
N ARG A 294 -9.70 -7.34 7.04
CA ARG A 294 -9.06 -6.00 7.14
C ARG A 294 -8.38 -5.53 5.86
N LEU A 295 -8.22 -6.40 4.86
CA LEU A 295 -7.58 -6.16 3.56
C LEU A 295 -6.13 -5.67 3.67
N SER A 296 -5.15 -6.52 3.36
CA SER A 296 -3.75 -6.08 3.30
C SER A 296 -3.50 -5.24 2.04
N THR A 297 -2.82 -4.10 2.21
CA THR A 297 -2.59 -3.12 1.14
C THR A 297 -1.11 -2.79 0.93
N ALA A 298 -0.30 -2.79 1.99
CA ALA A 298 1.12 -2.48 1.91
C ALA A 298 1.96 -3.38 2.82
N ALA A 299 3.23 -3.52 2.47
CA ALA A 299 4.24 -4.16 3.29
C ALA A 299 5.29 -3.15 3.76
N THR A 300 5.90 -3.42 4.91
CA THR A 300 7.10 -2.72 5.37
C THR A 300 8.04 -3.66 6.10
N VAL A 301 9.34 -3.39 6.03
CA VAL A 301 10.37 -4.15 6.72
C VAL A 301 10.87 -3.38 7.94
N LYS A 302 10.75 -4.00 9.11
CA LYS A 302 11.30 -3.51 10.38
C LYS A 302 12.26 -4.55 10.92
N ASP A 303 13.55 -4.19 11.04
CA ASP A 303 14.60 -5.04 11.60
C ASP A 303 14.65 -6.44 10.95
N GLY A 304 14.51 -6.50 9.63
CA GLY A 304 14.49 -7.74 8.84
C GLY A 304 13.19 -8.54 8.89
N LYS A 305 12.20 -8.10 9.68
CA LYS A 305 10.87 -8.70 9.77
C LYS A 305 9.87 -7.92 8.91
N VAL A 306 8.96 -8.64 8.28
CA VAL A 306 7.93 -8.08 7.41
C VAL A 306 6.68 -7.79 8.23
N TYR A 307 6.14 -6.59 8.11
CA TYR A 307 4.85 -6.21 8.65
C TYR A 307 3.92 -5.78 7.53
N LEU A 308 2.69 -6.28 7.56
CA LEU A 308 1.64 -5.93 6.60
C LEU A 308 0.70 -4.89 7.21
N ASN A 309 0.53 -3.79 6.48
CA ASN A 309 -0.56 -2.85 6.72
C ASN A 309 -1.89 -3.44 6.24
N HIS A 310 -2.94 -3.16 7.00
CA HIS A 310 -4.30 -3.51 6.64
C HIS A 310 -5.16 -2.26 6.59
N LEU A 311 -5.95 -2.13 5.52
CA LEU A 311 -6.73 -0.94 5.23
C LEU A 311 -7.73 -0.62 6.35
N VAL A 312 -8.46 -1.62 6.82
CA VAL A 312 -9.67 -1.40 7.63
C VAL A 312 -9.39 -1.53 9.12
N GLY A 313 -9.64 -0.44 9.83
CA GLY A 313 -9.70 -0.38 11.29
C GLY A 313 -11.03 -0.93 11.83
N MET A 314 -11.00 -1.53 13.01
CA MET A 314 -12.17 -2.18 13.63
C MET A 314 -12.45 -1.60 15.02
N GLY A 315 -13.70 -1.68 15.46
CA GLY A 315 -14.12 -1.25 16.80
C GLY A 315 -14.70 0.18 16.89
N TYR A 316 -15.51 0.39 17.93
CA TYR A 316 -16.16 1.66 18.26
C TYR A 316 -16.23 1.82 19.80
N PRO A 317 -16.03 3.01 20.38
CA PRO A 317 -15.73 4.30 19.72
C PRO A 317 -14.27 4.44 19.27
N LYS A 318 -13.36 3.63 19.82
CA LYS A 318 -11.94 3.62 19.43
C LYS A 318 -11.73 2.61 18.31
N LYS A 319 -11.20 3.09 17.18
CA LYS A 319 -10.88 2.27 16.01
C LYS A 319 -9.46 1.75 16.19
N THR A 320 -9.30 0.45 16.10
CA THR A 320 -8.02 -0.23 16.23
C THR A 320 -7.59 -0.77 14.88
N HIS A 321 -6.38 -0.41 14.50
CA HIS A 321 -5.68 -0.90 13.32
C HIS A 321 -4.57 -1.84 13.73
N ALA A 322 -4.03 -2.59 12.76
CA ALA A 322 -3.06 -3.63 12.99
C ALA A 322 -1.98 -3.64 11.90
N LEU A 323 -0.71 -3.58 12.33
CA LEU A 323 0.44 -3.97 11.51
C LEU A 323 0.84 -5.38 11.93
N VAL A 324 0.60 -6.35 11.06
CA VAL A 324 0.74 -7.78 11.39
C VAL A 324 2.08 -8.30 10.85
N GLU A 325 2.89 -8.91 11.71
CA GLU A 325 4.11 -9.61 11.29
C GLU A 325 3.74 -10.77 10.36
N ALA A 326 4.23 -10.74 9.13
CA ALA A 326 4.05 -11.81 8.17
C ALA A 326 5.21 -12.79 8.27
N VAL A 327 4.92 -13.98 8.78
CA VAL A 327 5.85 -15.12 8.84
C VAL A 327 5.48 -16.07 7.70
N PHE A 328 6.42 -16.28 6.76
CA PHE A 328 6.22 -16.98 5.49
C PHE A 328 6.71 -18.43 5.49
#